data_AF-A0A6P0W0A2-F1
#
_entry.id   AF-A0A6P0W0A2-F1
#
_cell.length_a   1.000
_cell.length_b   1.000
_cell.length_c   1.000
_cell.angle_alpha   90.00
_cell.angle_beta   90.00
_cell.angle_gamma   90.00
#
_symmetry.space_group_name_H-M   'P 1'
#
loop_
_entity.id
_entity.type
_entity.pdbx_description
1 polymer ?
#
loop_
_entity_poly.entity_id
_entity_poly.type
_entity_poly.pdbx_seq_one_letter_code
_entity_poly.pdbx_strand_id
1 'polypeptide(L)'
;YTGTGDFKDADDAKAKMKQWVGNNPNFHPHTALHDFEAWLLPYWKTIQTLAKHNSSAPSGDPETVNHQNPPSYRIKDIFEKGGCKKSYNKPIHGKRILRDNDLMIAIQACPELKAFVNRIISLCDKNKVIP
;
A
#
# COMPACT_ATOMS: atom_id res chain seq x y z
N TYR A 1 -9.13 3.14 9.81
CA TYR A 1 -10.35 2.43 9.40
C TYR A 1 -11.50 3.06 10.17
N THR A 2 -12.45 3.74 9.50
CA THR A 2 -13.52 4.52 10.18
C THR A 2 -14.62 3.65 10.82
N GLY A 3 -14.53 2.31 10.73
CA GLY A 3 -15.37 1.38 11.49
C GLY A 3 -16.83 1.28 11.01
N THR A 4 -17.30 2.27 10.27
CA THR A 4 -18.55 2.27 9.53
C THR A 4 -18.28 1.66 8.16
N GLY A 5 -19.07 0.65 7.75
CA GLY A 5 -18.96 -0.03 6.46
C GLY A 5 -19.42 0.85 5.30
N ASP A 6 -18.82 2.04 5.18
CA ASP A 6 -19.26 3.11 4.28
C ASP A 6 -18.97 2.79 2.81
N PHE A 7 -18.13 1.80 2.54
CA PHE A 7 -17.70 1.41 1.20
C PHE A 7 -17.79 -0.09 1.02
N LYS A 8 -18.38 -0.53 -0.11
CA LYS A 8 -18.47 -1.95 -0.48
C LYS A 8 -17.12 -2.50 -0.96
N ASP A 9 -16.44 -1.73 -1.79
CA ASP A 9 -15.14 -2.04 -2.39
C ASP A 9 -14.41 -0.75 -2.79
N ALA A 10 -13.23 -0.91 -3.41
CA ALA A 10 -12.41 0.19 -3.89
C ALA A 10 -13.13 1.06 -4.93
N ASP A 11 -13.95 0.45 -5.81
CA ASP A 11 -14.63 1.16 -6.89
C ASP A 11 -15.83 1.97 -6.37
N ASP A 12 -16.59 1.41 -5.42
CA ASP A 12 -17.64 2.12 -4.67
C ASP A 12 -17.06 3.32 -3.92
N ALA A 13 -15.89 3.16 -3.28
CA ALA A 13 -15.19 4.26 -2.63
C ALA A 13 -14.82 5.37 -3.63
N LYS A 14 -14.18 5.02 -4.76
CA LYS A 14 -13.83 5.98 -5.81
C LYS A 14 -15.06 6.70 -6.38
N ALA A 15 -16.16 5.98 -6.61
CA ALA A 15 -17.40 6.53 -7.13
C ALA A 15 -18.04 7.53 -6.15
N LYS A 16 -18.14 7.18 -4.86
CA LYS A 16 -18.65 8.09 -3.82
C LYS A 16 -17.78 9.33 -3.67
N MET A 17 -16.46 9.18 -3.66
CA MET A 17 -15.55 10.32 -3.60
C MET A 17 -15.74 11.26 -4.80
N LYS A 18 -15.93 10.72 -6.02
CA LYS A 18 -16.26 11.53 -7.20
C LYS A 18 -17.59 12.27 -7.04
N GLN A 19 -18.61 11.62 -6.49
CA GLN A 19 -19.90 12.25 -6.23
C GLN A 19 -19.78 13.40 -5.23
N TRP A 20 -19.01 13.21 -4.14
CA TRP A 20 -18.81 14.25 -3.11
C TRP A 20 -18.14 15.51 -3.64
N VAL A 21 -17.24 15.38 -4.63
CA VAL A 21 -16.59 16.53 -5.27
C VAL A 21 -17.35 17.09 -6.47
N GLY A 22 -18.58 16.60 -6.72
CA GLY A 22 -19.42 17.06 -7.83
C GLY A 22 -18.97 16.58 -9.21
N ASN A 23 -18.42 15.36 -9.32
CA ASN A 23 -17.93 14.75 -10.56
C ASN A 23 -16.88 15.59 -11.31
N ASN A 24 -16.02 16.30 -10.56
CA ASN A 24 -14.96 17.12 -11.12
C ASN A 24 -13.98 16.28 -11.98
N PRO A 25 -13.80 16.60 -13.28
CA PRO A 25 -12.91 15.83 -14.16
C PRO A 25 -11.42 15.92 -13.78
N ASN A 26 -11.04 16.89 -12.93
CA ASN A 26 -9.67 17.04 -12.41
C ASN A 26 -9.44 16.30 -11.08
N PHE A 27 -10.46 15.59 -10.58
CA PHE A 27 -10.34 14.77 -9.38
C PHE A 27 -10.10 13.30 -9.75
N HIS A 28 -8.99 12.75 -9.27
CA HIS A 28 -8.52 11.41 -9.62
C HIS A 28 -8.33 10.57 -8.35
N PRO A 29 -9.41 9.93 -7.85
CA PRO A 29 -9.31 9.13 -6.64
C PRO A 29 -8.58 7.82 -6.91
N HIS A 30 -7.67 7.48 -6.02
CA HIS A 30 -6.99 6.18 -5.95
C HIS A 30 -7.12 5.63 -4.53
N THR A 31 -7.13 4.32 -4.37
CA THR A 31 -7.41 3.67 -3.08
C THR A 31 -6.36 2.63 -2.77
N ALA A 32 -5.69 2.79 -1.62
CA ALA A 32 -4.98 1.68 -1.00
C ALA A 32 -6.01 0.85 -0.23
N LEU A 33 -6.45 -0.26 -0.82
CA LEU A 33 -7.45 -1.11 -0.19
C LEU A 33 -6.89 -1.67 1.13
N HIS A 34 -7.65 -1.52 2.20
CA HIS A 34 -7.33 -1.90 3.59
C HIS A 34 -6.20 -1.13 4.27
N ASP A 35 -5.01 -1.09 3.69
CA ASP A 35 -3.87 -0.34 4.24
C ASP A 35 -2.81 -0.06 3.19
N PHE A 36 -2.12 1.08 3.30
CA PHE A 36 -1.01 1.40 2.38
C PHE A 36 0.16 0.42 2.54
N GLU A 37 0.28 -0.27 3.68
CA GLU A 37 1.28 -1.30 3.91
C GLU A 37 1.22 -2.45 2.89
N ALA A 38 0.12 -2.61 2.15
CA ALA A 38 0.09 -3.48 0.96
C ALA A 38 1.27 -3.20 0.03
N TRP A 39 1.57 -1.92 -0.22
CA TRP A 39 2.67 -1.47 -1.07
C TRP A 39 4.06 -1.71 -0.48
N LEU A 40 4.15 -2.11 0.80
CA LEU A 40 5.41 -2.47 1.45
C LEU A 40 5.71 -3.96 1.37
N LEU A 41 4.71 -4.81 1.12
CA LEU A 41 4.87 -6.27 1.07
C LEU A 41 5.91 -6.73 0.03
N PRO A 42 6.07 -6.09 -1.16
CA PRO A 42 7.13 -6.43 -2.09
C PRO A 42 8.55 -6.30 -1.50
N TYR A 43 8.73 -5.49 -0.45
CA TYR A 43 10.00 -5.27 0.25
C TYR A 43 10.21 -6.23 1.43
N TRP A 44 9.63 -7.44 1.36
CA TRP A 44 9.63 -8.36 2.49
C TRP A 44 11.03 -8.69 3.01
N LYS A 45 12.04 -8.73 2.13
CA LYS A 45 13.43 -8.97 2.54
C LYS A 45 13.97 -7.86 3.45
N THR A 46 13.63 -6.61 3.13
CA THR A 46 13.95 -5.46 3.99
C THR A 46 13.20 -5.53 5.31
N ILE A 47 11.92 -5.90 5.28
CA ILE A 47 11.08 -6.10 6.48
C ILE A 47 11.70 -7.16 7.41
N GLN A 48 12.11 -8.32 6.88
CA GLN A 48 12.81 -9.37 7.61
C GLN A 48 14.08 -8.85 8.30
N THR A 49 14.91 -8.11 7.57
CA THR A 49 16.15 -7.52 8.09
C THR A 49 15.88 -6.54 9.23
N LEU A 50 14.87 -5.67 9.08
CA LEU A 50 14.51 -4.69 10.11
C LEU A 50 13.90 -5.36 11.35
N ALA A 51 13.05 -6.36 11.15
CA ALA A 51 12.44 -7.13 12.22
C ALA A 51 13.43 -8.07 12.92
N LYS A 52 14.54 -8.43 12.26
CA LYS A 52 15.46 -9.51 12.67
C LYS A 52 14.70 -10.84 12.82
N HIS A 53 13.92 -11.18 11.81
CA HIS A 53 13.11 -12.41 11.76
C HIS A 53 13.04 -12.94 10.32
N ASN A 54 12.85 -14.25 10.14
CA ASN A 54 12.88 -14.92 8.84
C ASN A 54 11.51 -15.44 8.36
N SER A 55 10.40 -14.95 8.93
CA SER A 55 9.05 -15.31 8.47
C SER A 55 8.88 -15.07 6.98
N SER A 56 8.17 -15.96 6.29
CA SER A 56 7.83 -15.80 4.88
C SER A 56 6.84 -14.66 4.64
N ALA A 57 6.87 -14.12 3.43
CA ALA A 57 5.92 -13.11 2.97
C ALA A 57 4.50 -13.69 2.89
N PRO A 58 3.45 -12.86 3.01
CA PRO A 58 2.11 -13.25 2.58
C PRO A 58 2.11 -13.74 1.12
N SER A 59 1.37 -14.80 0.83
CA SER A 59 1.12 -15.25 -0.55
C SER A 59 0.04 -14.41 -1.23
N GLY A 60 0.14 -14.26 -2.55
CA GLY A 60 -0.85 -13.56 -3.38
C GLY A 60 -0.49 -12.11 -3.69
N ASP A 61 -1.41 -11.42 -4.37
CA ASP A 61 -1.20 -10.04 -4.80
C ASP A 61 -1.25 -9.08 -3.60
N PRO A 62 -0.26 -8.19 -3.41
CA PRO A 62 -0.13 -7.36 -2.23
C PRO A 62 -1.39 -6.57 -1.86
N GLU A 63 -2.12 -6.08 -2.87
CA GLU A 63 -3.33 -5.26 -2.70
C GLU A 63 -4.61 -6.07 -2.45
N THR A 64 -4.55 -7.40 -2.65
CA THR A 64 -5.67 -8.32 -2.36
C THR A 64 -5.57 -8.96 -0.98
N VAL A 65 -4.49 -8.69 -0.25
CA VAL A 65 -4.24 -9.25 1.08
C VAL A 65 -5.14 -8.57 2.12
N ASN A 66 -6.44 -8.84 2.16
CA ASN A 66 -7.21 -8.72 3.40
C ASN A 66 -8.66 -9.24 3.32
N HIS A 67 -9.09 -9.94 4.38
CA HIS A 67 -10.36 -9.59 5.05
C HIS A 67 -10.28 -9.87 6.57
N GLN A 68 -9.40 -10.75 7.07
CA GLN A 68 -9.19 -10.96 8.52
C GLN A 68 -7.79 -10.62 9.06
N ASN A 69 -6.79 -10.38 8.20
CA ASN A 69 -5.41 -10.10 8.63
C ASN A 69 -4.71 -9.11 7.67
N PRO A 70 -4.88 -7.78 7.89
CA PRO A 70 -4.41 -6.75 6.98
C PRO A 70 -2.87 -6.70 6.89
N PRO A 71 -2.32 -6.06 5.84
CA PRO A 71 -0.88 -5.97 5.64
C PRO A 71 -0.12 -5.39 6.84
N SER A 72 -0.66 -4.35 7.48
CA SER A 72 -0.05 -3.76 8.69
C SER A 72 0.02 -4.72 9.87
N TYR A 73 -0.95 -5.62 10.03
CA TYR A 73 -0.93 -6.63 11.10
C TYR A 73 0.12 -7.69 10.81
N ARG A 74 0.31 -8.08 9.55
CA ARG A 74 1.39 -9.00 9.15
C ARG A 74 2.78 -8.41 9.38
N ILE A 75 2.97 -7.13 9.05
CA ILE A 75 4.23 -6.44 9.33
C ILE A 75 4.42 -6.27 10.85
N LYS A 76 3.37 -5.95 11.59
CA LYS A 76 3.43 -5.89 13.06
C LYS A 76 3.84 -7.22 13.66
N ASP A 77 3.23 -8.32 13.24
CA ASP A 77 3.50 -9.67 13.74
C ASP A 77 4.97 -10.07 13.57
N ILE A 78 5.58 -9.84 12.40
CA ILE A 78 7.00 -10.15 12.20
C ILE A 78 7.92 -9.28 13.06
N PHE A 79 7.61 -7.99 13.27
CA PHE A 79 8.38 -7.11 14.15
C PHE A 79 8.27 -7.52 15.62
N GLU A 80 7.09 -7.95 16.07
CA GLU A 80 6.83 -8.40 17.44
C GLU A 80 7.46 -9.75 17.76
N LYS A 81 7.47 -10.68 16.79
CA LYS A 81 8.17 -11.96 16.90
C LYS A 81 9.68 -11.85 16.72
N GLY A 82 10.12 -10.77 16.08
CA GLY A 82 11.52 -10.57 15.72
C GLY A 82 12.40 -10.06 16.86
N GLY A 83 13.72 -10.21 16.68
CA GLY A 83 14.72 -9.78 17.67
C GLY A 83 14.92 -8.25 17.78
N CYS A 84 14.13 -7.44 17.07
CA CYS A 84 14.26 -5.98 17.06
C CYS A 84 13.72 -5.28 18.33
N LYS A 85 13.07 -6.03 19.24
CA LYS A 85 12.51 -5.56 20.54
C LYS A 85 11.53 -4.38 20.42
N LYS A 86 11.00 -4.12 19.23
CA LYS A 86 10.10 -2.99 18.94
C LYS A 86 8.97 -3.48 18.05
N SER A 87 7.74 -3.08 18.39
CA SER A 87 6.61 -3.29 17.49
C SER A 87 6.74 -2.41 16.24
N TYR A 88 6.02 -2.78 15.18
CA TYR A 88 6.02 -2.01 13.94
C TYR A 88 5.42 -0.61 14.17
N ASN A 89 6.18 0.41 13.80
CA ASN A 89 5.74 1.80 13.84
C ASN A 89 5.60 2.32 12.41
N LYS A 90 4.36 2.61 11.97
CA LYS A 90 4.09 2.95 10.57
C LYS A 90 4.92 4.14 10.07
N PRO A 91 4.94 5.30 10.76
CA PRO A 91 5.74 6.45 10.28
C PRO A 91 7.24 6.16 10.19
N ILE A 92 7.82 5.49 11.19
CA ILE A 92 9.27 5.29 11.27
C ILE A 92 9.71 4.15 10.35
N HIS A 93 9.09 2.98 10.48
CA HIS A 93 9.49 1.78 9.75
C HIS A 93 9.00 1.83 8.30
N GLY A 94 7.77 2.29 8.05
CA GLY A 94 7.25 2.45 6.69
C GLY A 94 8.12 3.39 5.84
N LYS A 95 8.48 4.56 6.40
CA LYS A 95 9.42 5.48 5.74
C LYS A 95 10.77 4.83 5.47
N ARG A 96 11.32 4.09 6.43
CA ARG A 96 12.62 3.42 6.27
C ARG A 96 12.58 2.34 5.18
N ILE A 97 11.53 1.52 5.16
CA ILE A 97 11.34 0.50 4.12
C ILE A 97 11.29 1.16 2.74
N LEU A 98 10.48 2.20 2.57
CA LEU A 98 10.39 2.92 1.28
C LEU A 98 11.72 3.57 0.88
N ARG A 99 12.45 4.17 1.83
CA ARG A 99 13.74 4.82 1.54
C ARG A 99 14.81 3.82 1.12
N ASP A 100 14.82 2.65 1.72
CA ASP A 100 15.88 1.65 1.51
C ASP A 100 15.59 0.73 0.30
N ASN A 101 14.50 0.96 -0.46
CA ASN A 101 14.11 0.14 -1.62
C ASN A 101 13.70 0.99 -2.84
N ASP A 102 13.79 0.42 -4.04
CA ASP A 102 13.31 1.05 -5.27
C ASP A 102 11.78 0.99 -5.36
N LEU A 103 11.14 2.17 -5.47
CA LEU A 103 9.69 2.30 -5.60
C LEU A 103 9.13 1.54 -6.82
N MET A 104 9.94 1.36 -7.87
CA MET A 104 9.54 0.62 -9.06
C MET A 104 9.13 -0.83 -8.76
N ILE A 105 9.71 -1.44 -7.73
CA ILE A 105 9.36 -2.80 -7.31
C ILE A 105 7.91 -2.84 -6.81
N ALA A 106 7.52 -1.91 -5.94
CA ALA A 106 6.13 -1.83 -5.50
C ALA A 106 5.19 -1.44 -6.63
N ILE A 107 5.59 -0.50 -7.50
CA ILE A 107 4.79 -0.11 -8.67
C ILE A 107 4.49 -1.30 -9.57
N GLN A 108 5.46 -2.17 -9.84
CA GLN A 108 5.21 -3.34 -10.69
C GLN A 108 4.36 -4.42 -10.01
N ALA A 109 4.41 -4.51 -8.68
CA ALA A 109 3.65 -5.50 -7.93
C ALA A 109 2.23 -5.05 -7.54
N CYS A 110 1.94 -3.75 -7.57
CA CYS A 110 0.73 -3.15 -7.01
C CYS A 110 -0.02 -2.32 -8.09
N PRO A 111 -1.08 -2.86 -8.71
CA PRO A 111 -1.83 -2.20 -9.76
C PRO A 111 -2.39 -0.81 -9.39
N GLU A 112 -2.95 -0.64 -8.18
CA GLU A 112 -3.50 0.66 -7.76
C GLU A 112 -2.39 1.69 -7.55
N LEU A 113 -1.27 1.30 -6.95
CA LEU A 113 -0.08 2.16 -6.85
C LEU A 113 0.44 2.57 -8.23
N LYS A 114 0.51 1.63 -9.17
CA LYS A 114 0.91 1.92 -10.56
C LYS A 114 -0.02 2.90 -11.22
N ALA A 115 -1.33 2.70 -11.09
CA ALA A 115 -2.33 3.62 -11.62
C ALA A 115 -2.21 5.02 -11.01
N PHE A 116 -1.97 5.10 -9.69
CA PHE A 116 -1.77 6.37 -8.98
C PHE A 116 -0.53 7.13 -9.47
N VAL A 117 0.62 6.46 -9.53
CA VAL A 117 1.88 7.08 -9.98
C VAL A 117 1.79 7.48 -11.46
N ASN A 118 1.23 6.61 -12.32
CA ASN A 118 0.99 6.95 -13.72
C ASN A 118 0.05 8.13 -13.87
N ARG A 119 -0.95 8.28 -12.98
CA ARG A 119 -1.80 9.47 -13.01
C ARG A 119 -1.00 10.73 -12.71
N ILE A 120 -0.16 10.74 -11.66
CA ILE A 120 0.70 11.88 -11.34
C ILE A 120 1.60 12.23 -12.52
N ILE A 121 2.29 11.24 -13.10
CA ILE A 121 3.17 11.46 -14.25
C ILE A 121 2.39 12.02 -15.43
N SER A 122 1.22 11.47 -15.75
CA SER A 122 0.39 11.94 -16.87
C SER A 122 -0.10 13.38 -16.74
N LEU A 123 -0.23 13.88 -15.50
CA LEU A 123 -0.58 15.27 -15.22
C LEU A 123 0.59 16.22 -15.49
N CYS A 124 1.83 15.73 -15.35
CA CYS A 124 3.04 16.49 -15.68
C CYS A 124 3.42 16.37 -17.15
N ASP A 125 3.35 15.17 -17.72
CA ASP A 125 3.71 14.85 -19.10
C ASP A 125 2.87 13.66 -19.60
N LYS A 126 1.96 13.93 -20.53
CA LYS A 126 0.99 12.95 -21.05
C LYS A 126 1.64 11.80 -21.82
N ASN A 127 2.88 11.97 -22.31
CA ASN A 127 3.58 10.97 -23.11
C ASN A 127 4.39 9.99 -22.26
N LYS A 128 4.51 10.25 -20.95
CA LYS A 128 5.25 9.39 -20.03
C LYS A 128 4.30 8.46 -19.28
N VAL A 129 4.54 7.16 -19.40
CA VAL A 129 3.81 6.11 -18.69
C VAL A 129 4.81 5.07 -18.22
N ILE A 130 4.69 4.64 -16.98
CA ILE A 130 5.43 3.49 -16.46
C ILE A 130 4.79 2.22 -17.05
N PRO A 131 5.58 1.42 -17.80
CA PRO A 131 5.09 0.19 -18.44
C PRO A 131 4.68 -0.85 -17.41
#